data_AF-A0A1I2N9F4-F1
#
_entry.id   AF-A0A1I2N9F4-F1
#
_cell.length_a   1.000
_cell.length_b   1.000
_cell.length_c   1.000
_cell.angle_alpha   90.00
_cell.angle_beta   90.00
_cell.angle_gamma   90.00
#
_symmetry.space_group_name_H-M   'P 1'
#
loop_
_entity.id
_entity.type
_entity.pdbx_description
1 polymer ?
#
loop_
_entity_poly.entity_id
_entity_poly.type
_entity_poly.pdbx_seq_one_letter_code
_entity_poly.pdbx_strand_id
1 'polypeptide(L)'
;MRTEREKSLKALETMAKSKLNTLRPSNSKKNKMKPAFLKFDGYLELFTTIESLLNVCILTSEGDSYRPSKIKCPEESIRKSLELVVQLLPFEEGEFLDEAYRMFKRDPE
;
A
#
# COMPACT_ATOMS: atom_id res chain seq x y z
N MET A 1 26.70 21.04 12.02
CA MET A 1 25.36 20.55 12.45
C MET A 1 24.22 21.03 11.56
N ARG A 2 23.99 22.34 11.37
CA ARG A 2 22.88 22.85 10.53
C ARG A 2 22.93 22.37 9.07
N THR A 3 24.14 22.36 8.50
CA THR A 3 24.41 21.97 7.10
C THR A 3 24.22 20.48 6.81
N GLU A 4 24.46 19.59 7.77
CA GLU A 4 24.27 18.14 7.57
C GLU A 4 22.79 17.76 7.63
N ARG A 5 22.00 18.37 8.54
CA ARG A 5 20.54 18.21 8.54
C ARG A 5 19.89 18.73 7.26
N GLU A 6 20.35 19.87 6.74
CA GLU A 6 19.85 20.42 5.47
C GLU A 6 20.17 19.52 4.27
N LYS A 7 21.33 18.85 4.25
CA LYS A 7 21.67 17.84 3.23
C LYS A 7 20.80 16.59 3.34
N SER A 8 20.60 16.07 4.55
CA SER A 8 19.75 14.91 4.80
C SER A 8 18.29 15.17 4.42
N LEU A 9 17.78 16.39 4.68
CA LEU A 9 16.43 16.77 4.28
C LEU A 9 16.26 16.83 2.76
N LYS A 10 17.24 17.39 2.04
CA LYS A 10 17.24 17.40 0.55
C LYS A 10 17.34 16.01 -0.05
N ALA A 11 18.12 15.12 0.57
CA ALA A 11 18.19 13.71 0.17
C ALA A 11 16.83 13.03 0.36
N LEU A 12 16.17 13.25 1.51
CA LEU A 12 14.85 12.72 1.80
C LEU A 12 13.78 13.22 0.81
N GLU A 13 13.77 14.51 0.50
CA GLU A 13 12.85 15.07 -0.51
C GLU A 13 13.06 14.46 -1.90
N THR A 14 14.31 14.17 -2.27
CA THR A 14 14.65 13.57 -3.56
C THR A 14 14.16 12.13 -3.63
N MET A 15 14.39 11.35 -2.57
CA MET A 15 13.92 9.96 -2.46
C MET A 15 12.38 9.90 -2.41
N ALA A 16 11.73 10.82 -1.69
CA ALA A 16 10.28 10.88 -1.61
C ALA A 16 9.64 11.07 -2.99
N LYS A 17 10.22 11.92 -3.84
CA LYS A 17 9.72 12.15 -5.21
C LYS A 17 9.86 10.93 -6.12
N SER A 18 10.83 10.04 -5.85
CA SER A 18 11.09 8.87 -6.70
C SER A 18 10.49 7.58 -6.15
N LYS A 19 10.16 7.49 -4.86
CA LYS A 19 9.76 6.25 -4.18
C LYS A 19 8.34 6.28 -3.59
N LEU A 20 7.70 7.45 -3.46
CA LEU A 20 6.29 7.57 -3.05
C LEU A 20 5.37 7.61 -4.29
N ASN A 21 5.23 6.47 -4.96
CA ASN A 21 4.61 6.36 -6.29
C ASN A 21 3.33 5.54 -6.33
N THR A 22 3.05 4.73 -5.32
CA THR A 22 1.91 3.81 -5.22
C THR A 22 0.61 4.60 -5.05
N LEU A 23 0.61 5.64 -4.22
CA LEU A 23 -0.51 6.58 -4.11
C LEU A 23 -0.24 7.83 -4.95
N ARG A 24 -0.84 7.90 -6.15
CA ARG A 24 -0.77 9.08 -7.01
C ARG A 24 -2.05 9.92 -6.94
N PRO A 25 -1.95 11.26 -6.92
CA PRO A 25 -3.12 12.12 -7.07
C PRO A 25 -3.87 11.79 -8.36
N SER A 26 -5.14 11.40 -8.24
CA SER A 26 -5.96 11.07 -9.40
C SER A 26 -6.45 12.36 -10.09
N ASN A 27 -5.83 12.73 -11.22
CA ASN A 27 -6.25 13.86 -12.05
C ASN A 27 -7.47 13.54 -12.95
N SER A 28 -8.25 12.50 -12.66
CA SER A 28 -9.28 12.03 -13.60
C SER A 28 -10.57 12.85 -13.52
N LYS A 29 -10.62 13.90 -14.34
CA LYS A 29 -11.86 14.51 -14.83
C LYS A 29 -12.50 13.60 -15.90
N LYS A 30 -13.81 13.41 -15.76
CA LYS A 30 -14.80 13.00 -16.80
C LYS A 30 -14.69 11.57 -17.35
N ASN A 31 -15.72 10.78 -16.99
CA ASN A 31 -16.42 9.85 -17.87
C ASN A 31 -15.65 8.64 -18.42
N LYS A 32 -15.06 7.80 -17.55
CA LYS A 32 -14.64 6.44 -17.91
C LYS A 32 -14.99 5.43 -16.82
N MET A 33 -15.87 4.49 -17.16
CA MET A 33 -16.07 3.25 -16.40
C MET A 33 -14.82 2.36 -16.60
N LYS A 34 -13.97 2.29 -15.59
CA LYS A 34 -13.05 1.17 -15.36
C LYS A 34 -13.20 0.76 -13.89
N PRO A 35 -13.43 -0.53 -13.57
CA PRO A 35 -13.72 -0.97 -12.21
C PRO A 35 -12.51 -0.99 -11.25
N ALA A 36 -11.32 -0.51 -11.64
CA ALA A 36 -10.06 -0.77 -10.94
C ALA A 36 -9.21 0.47 -10.65
N PHE A 37 -9.81 1.64 -10.40
CA PHE A 37 -9.08 2.75 -9.77
C PHE A 37 -9.47 2.82 -8.31
N LEU A 38 -8.90 1.94 -7.49
CA LEU A 38 -8.96 2.09 -6.04
C LEU A 38 -8.33 3.44 -5.69
N LYS A 39 -9.08 4.26 -4.96
CA LYS A 39 -8.61 5.54 -4.43
C LYS A 39 -8.51 5.36 -2.92
N PHE A 40 -7.42 5.85 -2.38
CA PHE A 40 -7.17 5.85 -0.94
C PHE A 40 -6.84 7.27 -0.53
N ASP A 41 -7.36 7.69 0.61
CA ASP A 41 -7.09 8.97 1.26
C ASP A 41 -5.65 9.01 1.82
N GLY A 42 -5.03 7.85 2.04
CA GLY A 42 -3.64 7.75 2.44
C GLY A 42 -3.15 6.31 2.64
N TYR A 43 -1.90 6.18 3.08
CA TYR A 43 -1.26 4.88 3.31
C TYR A 43 -1.94 4.07 4.42
N LEU A 44 -2.52 4.72 5.43
CA LEU A 44 -3.26 4.02 6.48
C LEU A 44 -4.45 3.25 5.89
N GLU A 45 -5.25 3.89 5.03
CA GLU A 45 -6.39 3.25 4.37
C GLU A 45 -5.94 2.15 3.39
N LEU A 46 -4.83 2.36 2.68
CA LEU A 46 -4.22 1.34 1.83
C LEU A 46 -3.87 0.09 2.65
N PHE A 47 -3.16 0.25 3.77
CA PHE A 47 -2.77 -0.87 4.63
C PHE A 47 -3.98 -1.53 5.29
N THR A 48 -4.96 -0.77 5.79
CA THR A 48 -6.22 -1.31 6.32
C THR A 48 -6.99 -2.10 5.25
N THR A 49 -6.95 -1.67 4.00
CA THR A 49 -7.57 -2.40 2.88
C THR A 49 -6.84 -3.71 2.60
N ILE A 50 -5.50 -3.70 2.56
CA ILE A 50 -4.67 -4.90 2.42
C ILE A 50 -4.96 -5.89 3.55
N GLU A 51 -4.96 -5.42 4.80
CA GLU A 51 -5.28 -6.22 5.99
C GLU A 51 -6.68 -6.83 5.88
N SER A 52 -7.68 -6.04 5.48
CA SER A 52 -9.05 -6.51 5.32
C SER A 52 -9.16 -7.60 4.24
N LEU A 53 -8.46 -7.44 3.11
CA LEU A 53 -8.42 -8.44 2.03
C LEU A 53 -7.76 -9.74 2.51
N LEU A 54 -6.66 -9.65 3.27
CA LEU A 54 -5.99 -10.81 3.85
C LEU A 54 -6.87 -11.53 4.87
N ASN A 55 -7.54 -10.79 5.76
CA ASN A 55 -8.45 -11.37 6.76
C ASN A 55 -9.61 -12.12 6.09
N VAL A 56 -10.19 -11.58 5.00
CA VAL A 56 -11.22 -12.29 4.24
C VAL A 56 -10.68 -13.59 3.63
N CYS A 57 -9.46 -13.58 3.10
CA CYS A 57 -8.82 -14.80 2.58
C CYS A 57 -8.60 -15.85 3.68
N ILE A 58 -8.14 -15.43 4.86
CA ILE A 58 -7.92 -16.32 6.02
C ILE A 58 -9.25 -16.96 6.45
N LEU A 59 -10.28 -16.15 6.72
CA LEU A 59 -11.60 -16.63 7.15
C LEU A 59 -12.23 -17.59 6.11
N THR A 60 -12.08 -17.26 4.83
CA THR A 60 -12.58 -18.12 3.75
C THR A 60 -11.82 -19.45 3.68
N SER A 61 -10.51 -19.43 3.93
CA SER A 61 -9.65 -20.63 3.93
C SER A 61 -9.87 -21.52 5.15
N GLU A 62 -10.19 -20.96 6.31
CA GLU A 62 -10.48 -21.70 7.55
C GLU A 62 -11.87 -22.36 7.53
N GLY A 63 -12.64 -22.14 6.46
CA GLY A 63 -13.97 -22.71 6.31
C GLY A 63 -15.02 -22.02 7.17
N ASP A 64 -14.83 -20.74 7.48
CA ASP A 64 -15.77 -19.97 8.27
C ASP A 64 -17.20 -20.05 7.67
N SER A 65 -18.17 -20.08 8.56
CA SER A 65 -19.58 -20.38 8.33
C SER A 65 -20.29 -19.33 7.46
N TYR A 66 -19.69 -18.15 7.27
CA TYR A 66 -20.19 -17.12 6.38
C TYR A 66 -19.76 -17.36 4.93
N ARG A 67 -20.58 -18.13 4.19
CA ARG A 67 -20.49 -18.24 2.73
C ARG A 67 -21.60 -17.41 2.08
N PRO A 68 -21.31 -16.21 1.56
CA PRO A 68 -22.29 -15.49 0.74
C PRO A 68 -22.73 -16.39 -0.42
N SER A 69 -24.03 -16.55 -0.63
CA SER A 69 -24.63 -17.43 -1.65
C SER A 69 -24.17 -17.15 -3.09
N LYS A 70 -23.47 -16.03 -3.32
CA LYS A 70 -22.89 -15.61 -4.60
C LYS A 70 -21.46 -16.11 -4.84
N ILE A 71 -20.75 -16.62 -3.83
CA ILE A 71 -19.38 -17.14 -3.99
C ILE A 71 -19.47 -18.62 -4.39
N LYS A 72 -19.41 -18.87 -5.70
CA LYS A 72 -19.46 -20.23 -6.26
C LYS A 72 -18.14 -20.99 -6.12
N CYS A 73 -17.01 -20.28 -6.10
CA CYS A 73 -15.68 -20.86 -5.99
C CYS A 73 -14.83 -20.05 -4.98
N PRO A 74 -14.82 -20.43 -3.70
CA PRO A 74 -14.07 -19.73 -2.65
C PRO A 74 -12.57 -19.63 -2.96
N GLU A 75 -11.98 -20.67 -3.55
CA GLU A 75 -10.56 -20.71 -3.93
C GLU A 75 -10.22 -19.66 -5.01
N GLU A 76 -11.11 -19.46 -5.99
CA GLU A 76 -10.93 -18.45 -7.03
C GLU A 76 -11.06 -17.03 -6.45
N SER A 77 -11.97 -16.84 -5.49
CA SER A 77 -12.10 -15.57 -4.77
C SER A 77 -10.88 -15.25 -3.92
N ILE A 78 -10.35 -16.23 -3.19
CA ILE A 78 -9.10 -16.08 -2.43
C ILE A 78 -7.96 -15.69 -3.37
N ARG A 79 -7.80 -16.40 -4.49
CA ARG A 79 -6.75 -16.12 -5.48
C ARG A 79 -6.82 -14.67 -5.98
N LYS A 80 -8.00 -14.21 -6.41
CA LYS A 80 -8.19 -12.84 -6.92
C LYS A 80 -7.92 -11.78 -5.85
N SER A 81 -8.33 -12.02 -4.61
CA SER A 81 -8.04 -11.12 -3.49
C SER A 81 -6.54 -11.07 -3.19
N LEU A 82 -5.84 -12.19 -3.22
CA LEU A 82 -4.38 -12.22 -3.03
C LEU A 82 -3.64 -11.52 -4.19
N GLU A 83 -4.07 -11.73 -5.43
CA GLU A 83 -3.51 -11.01 -6.60
C GLU A 83 -3.69 -9.48 -6.43
N LEU A 84 -4.86 -9.04 -5.93
CA LEU A 84 -5.10 -7.63 -5.64
C LEU A 84 -4.21 -7.12 -4.50
N VAL A 85 -4.03 -7.89 -3.43
CA VAL A 85 -3.11 -7.53 -2.33
C VAL A 85 -1.69 -7.34 -2.87
N VAL A 86 -1.19 -8.26 -3.71
CA VAL A 86 0.15 -8.14 -4.31
C VAL A 86 0.29 -6.86 -5.13
N GLN A 87 -0.76 -6.46 -5.86
CA GLN A 87 -0.76 -5.21 -6.63
C GLN A 87 -0.82 -3.95 -5.76
N LEU A 88 -1.35 -4.04 -4.54
CA LEU A 88 -1.50 -2.91 -3.63
C LEU A 88 -0.28 -2.70 -2.71
N LEU A 89 0.63 -3.67 -2.61
CA LEU A 89 1.79 -3.58 -1.72
C LEU A 89 2.76 -2.46 -2.16
N PRO A 90 2.99 -1.44 -1.30
CA PRO A 90 3.82 -0.29 -1.64
C PRO A 90 5.31 -0.58 -1.39
N PHE A 91 5.91 -1.46 -2.20
CA PHE A 91 7.31 -1.89 -2.00
C PHE A 91 8.32 -0.75 -2.14
N GLU A 92 8.13 0.14 -3.12
CA GLU A 92 9.00 1.30 -3.34
C GLU A 92 8.99 2.24 -2.13
N GLU A 93 7.82 2.43 -1.52
CA GLU A 93 7.67 3.19 -0.28
C GLU A 93 8.29 2.50 0.92
N GLY A 94 8.26 1.16 0.97
CA GLY A 94 8.97 0.38 1.97
C GLY A 94 10.47 0.68 1.96
N GLU A 95 11.09 0.73 0.77
CA GLU A 95 12.50 1.11 0.65
C GLU A 95 12.77 2.55 1.11
N PHE A 96 11.83 3.47 0.82
CA PHE A 96 11.92 4.85 1.32
C PHE A 96 11.89 4.88 2.85
N LEU A 97 11.01 4.11 3.49
CA LEU A 97 10.94 4.01 4.94
C LEU A 97 12.23 3.44 5.55
N ASP A 98 12.84 2.43 4.92
CA ASP A 98 14.12 1.87 5.36
C ASP A 98 15.28 2.87 5.25
N GLU A 99 15.31 3.67 4.17
CA GLU A 99 16.29 4.75 3.99
C GLU A 99 16.09 5.87 5.02
N ALA A 100 14.83 6.31 5.20
CA ALA A 100 14.49 7.30 6.21
C ALA A 100 14.89 6.84 7.62
N TYR A 101 14.54 5.59 7.99
CA TYR A 101 14.90 5.00 9.27
C TYR A 101 16.42 5.01 9.50
N ARG A 102 17.20 4.57 8.50
CA ARG A 102 18.67 4.59 8.57
C ARG A 102 19.23 6.01 8.72
N MET A 103 18.61 7.02 8.12
CA MET A 103 19.04 8.41 8.27
C MET A 103 18.74 8.95 9.67
N PHE A 104 17.56 8.71 10.23
CA PHE A 104 17.16 9.24 11.53
C PHE A 104 17.78 8.50 12.73
N LYS A 105 18.07 7.20 12.59
CA LYS A 105 18.76 6.40 13.64
C LYS A 105 20.28 6.57 13.65
N ARG A 106 20.86 7.21 12.63
CA ARG A 106 22.31 7.48 12.54
C ARG A 106 22.75 8.80 13.18
N ASP A 107 21.84 9.64 13.67
CA ASP A 107 22.21 10.73 14.60
C ASP A 107 22.46 10.08 15.97
N PRO A 108 23.73 9.94 16.44
CA PRO A 108 23.98 9.61 17.83
C PRO A 108 23.61 10.85 18.66
N GLU A 109 22.91 10.66 19.78
CA GLU A 109 22.85 11.68 20.83
C GLU A 109 24.26 12.03 21.35
#